data_AF-M4VGC6-F1
#
_entry.id   AF-M4VGC6-F1
#
_cell.length_a   1.000
_cell.length_b   1.000
_cell.length_c   1.000
_cell.angle_alpha   90.00
_cell.angle_beta   90.00
_cell.angle_gamma   90.00
#
_symmetry.space_group_name_H-M   'P 1'
#
loop_
_entity.id
_entity.type
_entity.pdbx_description
1 polymer ?
#
loop_
_entity_poly.entity_id
_entity_poly.type
_entity_poly.pdbx_seq_one_letter_code
_entity_poly.pdbx_strand_id
1 'polypeptide(L)'
;MQVHKRQLKGVFVIALLCVLIFSPAAHAHRPYLVNKGTLTDPGGEIIVKGKRYGDGIFSTDPVTFEIRNRNGVVLANTPVADHVAVFCPHAKFCWAFPYGYLTPIVSGYKLDADNIDWDAQSKNDSGRGNFERYLSGDEKTLRDYDLDYPEFIKTYSGFEEVKMASIISPIMIVFDQFFILLGLLVLTFVPYLLYWLFFSKRWTQNKVLKYGIFLFGSCIFLGYCGFYFLALLVFGYTLSTPIFYLLAAIISGAVLGALFSKKTKRSALVE
;
A
#
# COMPACT_ATOMS: atom_id res chain seq x y z
N MET A 1 -37.40 -4.57 16.24
CA MET A 1 -36.13 -5.30 15.98
C MET A 1 -35.80 -5.45 14.49
N GLN A 2 -36.77 -5.69 13.61
CA GLN A 2 -36.54 -5.85 12.15
C GLN A 2 -35.96 -4.61 11.44
N VAL A 3 -36.35 -3.40 11.84
CA VAL A 3 -35.86 -2.15 11.20
C VAL A 3 -34.35 -1.96 11.41
N HIS A 4 -33.82 -2.29 12.59
CA HIS A 4 -32.37 -2.21 12.86
C HIS A 4 -31.57 -3.27 12.09
N LYS A 5 -32.12 -4.48 11.89
CA LYS A 5 -31.47 -5.52 11.06
C LYS A 5 -31.32 -5.08 9.59
N ARG A 6 -32.28 -4.31 9.04
CA ARG A 6 -32.17 -3.79 7.65
C ARG A 6 -31.12 -2.68 7.53
N GLN A 7 -31.03 -1.78 8.51
CA GLN A 7 -30.06 -0.69 8.49
C GLN A 7 -28.61 -1.19 8.60
N LEU A 8 -28.35 -2.19 9.45
CA LEU A 8 -27.01 -2.77 9.60
C LEU A 8 -26.51 -3.43 8.30
N LYS A 9 -27.41 -4.12 7.59
CA LYS A 9 -27.09 -4.75 6.29
C LYS A 9 -26.71 -3.73 5.23
N GLY A 10 -27.40 -2.59 5.16
CA GLY A 10 -27.10 -1.52 4.21
C GLY A 10 -25.71 -0.92 4.43
N VAL A 11 -25.34 -0.65 5.70
CA VAL A 11 -24.02 -0.13 6.05
C VAL A 11 -22.91 -1.12 5.67
N PHE A 12 -23.12 -2.42 5.93
CA PHE A 12 -22.14 -3.46 5.57
C PHE A 12 -21.92 -3.56 4.06
N VAL A 13 -22.99 -3.52 3.25
CA VAL A 13 -22.90 -3.58 1.79
C VAL A 13 -22.20 -2.35 1.23
N ILE A 14 -22.49 -1.15 1.74
CA ILE A 14 -21.83 0.08 1.33
C ILE A 14 -20.35 0.06 1.70
N ALA A 15 -20.01 -0.37 2.93
CA ALA A 15 -18.63 -0.51 3.36
C ALA A 15 -17.86 -1.49 2.46
N LEU A 16 -18.45 -2.66 2.16
CA LEU A 16 -17.86 -3.65 1.26
C LEU A 16 -17.65 -3.09 -0.15
N LEU A 17 -18.65 -2.41 -0.72
CA LEU A 17 -18.54 -1.80 -2.05
C LEU A 17 -17.47 -0.72 -2.10
N CYS A 18 -17.40 0.13 -1.08
CA CYS A 18 -16.35 1.13 -1.01
C CYS A 18 -14.96 0.49 -0.91
N VAL A 19 -14.79 -0.59 -0.15
CA VAL A 19 -13.53 -1.34 -0.07
C VAL A 19 -13.13 -1.92 -1.42
N LEU A 20 -14.09 -2.46 -2.17
CA LEU A 20 -13.84 -2.98 -3.52
C LEU A 20 -13.48 -1.87 -4.51
N ILE A 21 -14.05 -0.66 -4.36
CA ILE A 21 -13.77 0.50 -5.21
C ILE A 21 -12.41 1.14 -4.88
N PHE A 22 -12.03 1.15 -3.60
CA PHE A 22 -10.80 1.80 -3.11
C PHE A 22 -9.63 0.83 -2.92
N SER A 23 -9.82 -0.48 -3.13
CA SER A 23 -8.71 -1.40 -3.27
C SER A 23 -7.95 -1.04 -4.55
N PRO A 24 -6.68 -0.62 -4.47
CA PRO A 24 -5.90 -0.34 -5.67
C PRO A 24 -5.86 -1.63 -6.50
N ALA A 25 -6.32 -1.55 -7.75
CA ALA A 25 -6.20 -2.66 -8.67
C ALA A 25 -4.71 -2.94 -8.87
N ALA A 26 -4.24 -4.05 -8.30
CA ALA A 26 -2.94 -4.61 -8.61
C ALA A 26 -2.94 -5.01 -10.09
N HIS A 27 -2.46 -4.12 -10.94
CA HIS A 27 -2.36 -4.37 -12.36
C HIS A 27 -1.10 -5.18 -12.61
N ALA A 28 -1.28 -6.39 -13.13
CA ALA A 28 -0.15 -7.18 -13.55
C ALA A 28 0.44 -6.61 -14.84
N HIS A 29 1.77 -6.55 -14.93
CA HIS A 29 2.49 -6.11 -16.13
C HIS A 29 3.76 -6.93 -16.33
N ARG A 30 4.37 -6.80 -17.51
CA ARG A 30 5.69 -7.39 -17.73
C ARG A 30 6.78 -6.52 -17.09
N PRO A 31 7.93 -7.08 -16.69
CA PRO A 31 9.07 -6.30 -16.25
C PRO A 31 9.42 -5.22 -17.28
N TYR A 32 9.74 -4.01 -16.83
CA TYR A 32 10.10 -2.92 -17.72
C TYR A 32 11.19 -2.04 -17.12
N LEU A 33 11.94 -1.37 -18.00
CA LEU A 33 12.99 -0.42 -17.64
C LEU A 33 12.50 1.01 -17.91
N VAL A 34 12.47 1.85 -16.89
CA VAL A 34 12.16 3.28 -17.03
C VAL A 34 13.43 4.08 -17.15
N ASN A 35 13.63 4.74 -18.30
CA ASN A 35 14.80 5.57 -18.55
C ASN A 35 14.77 6.79 -17.64
N LYS A 36 15.85 7.04 -16.89
CA LYS A 36 16.04 8.21 -16.03
C LYS A 36 17.08 9.19 -16.58
N GLY A 37 17.55 8.94 -17.80
CA GLY A 37 18.50 9.75 -18.53
C GLY A 37 19.79 8.99 -18.82
N THR A 38 20.79 9.75 -19.27
CA THR A 38 22.11 9.23 -19.60
C THR A 38 23.19 9.89 -18.75
N LEU A 39 24.35 9.24 -18.73
CA LEU A 39 25.60 9.72 -18.15
C LEU A 39 26.70 9.47 -19.18
N THR A 40 27.85 10.11 -18.98
CA THR A 40 29.06 9.81 -19.74
C THR A 40 30.04 9.10 -18.81
N ASP A 41 30.62 8.00 -19.29
CA ASP A 41 31.68 7.28 -18.58
C ASP A 41 33.01 8.06 -18.64
N PRO A 42 34.06 7.63 -17.92
CA PRO A 42 35.39 8.23 -18.02
C PRO A 42 36.04 8.15 -19.41
N GLY A 43 35.63 7.18 -20.24
CA GLY A 43 36.11 6.98 -21.61
C GLY A 43 35.34 7.77 -22.69
N GLY A 44 34.28 8.49 -22.32
CA GLY A 44 33.42 9.23 -23.23
C GLY A 44 32.20 8.45 -23.77
N GLU A 45 31.98 7.20 -23.35
CA GLU A 45 30.80 6.43 -23.77
C GLU A 45 29.54 6.86 -23.01
N ILE A 46 28.40 6.73 -23.70
CA ILE A 46 27.08 7.00 -23.13
C ILE A 46 26.62 5.79 -22.31
N ILE A 47 26.28 6.06 -21.06
CA ILE A 47 25.69 5.12 -20.12
C ILE A 47 24.22 5.50 -19.90
N VAL A 48 23.36 4.52 -19.74
CA VAL A 48 21.94 4.71 -19.45
C VAL A 48 21.68 4.41 -17.99
N LYS A 49 20.95 5.29 -17.33
CA LYS A 49 20.45 5.06 -15.96
C LYS A 49 18.96 4.79 -16.02
N GLY A 50 18.51 3.73 -15.35
CA GLY A 50 17.11 3.33 -15.38
C GLY A 50 16.63 2.67 -14.10
N LYS A 51 15.32 2.69 -13.91
CA LYS A 51 14.63 1.92 -12.86
C LYS A 51 14.01 0.69 -13.50
N ARG A 52 14.41 -0.50 -13.07
CA ARG A 52 13.85 -1.76 -13.49
C ARG A 52 12.80 -2.22 -12.49
N TYR A 53 11.64 -2.56 -13.03
CA TYR A 53 10.47 -3.10 -12.34
C TYR A 53 10.37 -4.57 -12.76
N GLY A 54 10.25 -5.49 -11.81
CA GLY A 54 10.58 -6.91 -11.97
C GLY A 54 9.53 -7.93 -11.50
N ASP A 55 8.60 -7.63 -10.59
CA ASP A 55 7.60 -8.63 -10.15
C ASP A 55 6.34 -8.64 -11.01
N GLY A 56 6.15 -7.59 -11.81
CA GLY A 56 5.00 -7.48 -12.68
C GLY A 56 3.70 -7.16 -11.97
N ILE A 57 3.71 -6.44 -10.84
CA ILE A 57 2.52 -5.98 -10.10
C ILE A 57 2.68 -4.49 -9.75
N PHE A 58 2.03 -3.59 -10.48
CA PHE A 58 2.24 -2.12 -10.43
C PHE A 58 2.22 -1.49 -9.02
N SER A 59 1.47 -2.05 -8.07
CA SER A 59 1.33 -1.50 -6.70
C SER A 59 2.45 -1.91 -5.74
N THR A 60 3.11 -3.04 -6.01
CA THR A 60 4.14 -3.63 -5.14
C THR A 60 5.45 -3.87 -5.88
N ASP A 61 5.55 -3.39 -7.12
CA ASP A 61 6.62 -3.84 -7.99
C ASP A 61 8.00 -3.44 -7.43
N PRO A 62 8.82 -4.41 -7.01
CA PRO A 62 10.14 -4.15 -6.51
C PRO A 62 10.98 -3.51 -7.61
N VAL A 63 11.52 -2.35 -7.25
CA VAL A 63 12.38 -1.54 -8.07
C VAL A 63 13.83 -1.83 -7.75
N THR A 64 14.61 -2.00 -8.81
CA THR A 64 16.07 -1.87 -8.78
C THR A 64 16.47 -0.68 -9.63
N PHE A 65 17.41 0.13 -9.16
CA PHE A 65 18.03 1.13 -10.01
C PHE A 65 19.29 0.53 -10.63
N GLU A 66 19.43 0.67 -11.94
CA GLU A 66 20.49 0.07 -12.74
C GLU A 66 21.20 1.14 -13.59
N ILE A 67 22.51 0.96 -13.73
CA ILE A 67 23.38 1.69 -14.64
C ILE A 67 23.81 0.70 -15.72
N ARG A 68 23.57 1.01 -16.99
CA ARG A 68 23.82 0.12 -18.13
C ARG A 68 24.65 0.79 -19.21
N ASN A 69 25.62 0.09 -19.80
CA ASN A 69 26.31 0.62 -20.98
C ASN A 69 25.41 0.63 -22.22
N ARG A 70 25.91 1.18 -23.34
CA ARG A 70 25.21 1.21 -24.64
C ARG A 70 24.79 -0.15 -25.18
N ASN A 71 25.41 -1.23 -24.73
CA ASN A 71 25.10 -2.60 -25.13
C ASN A 71 24.06 -3.27 -24.21
N GLY A 72 23.55 -2.55 -23.20
CA GLY A 72 22.55 -3.04 -22.26
C GLY A 72 23.10 -3.83 -21.07
N VAL A 73 24.42 -3.93 -20.94
CA VAL A 73 25.09 -4.63 -19.82
C VAL A 73 24.94 -3.81 -18.56
N VAL A 74 24.50 -4.44 -17.47
CA VAL A 74 24.39 -3.81 -16.15
C VAL A 74 25.80 -3.65 -15.59
N LEU A 75 26.22 -2.41 -15.38
CA LEU A 75 27.52 -2.05 -14.81
C LEU A 75 27.44 -1.88 -13.28
N ALA A 76 26.27 -1.47 -12.77
CA ALA A 76 25.98 -1.38 -11.35
C ALA A 76 24.46 -1.41 -11.10
N ASN A 77 24.04 -1.92 -9.94
CA ASN A 77 22.65 -1.92 -9.51
C ASN A 77 22.48 -1.78 -7.99
N THR A 78 21.32 -1.29 -7.57
CA THR A 78 20.92 -1.33 -6.16
C THR A 78 20.32 -2.69 -5.80
N PRO A 79 20.26 -3.02 -4.50
CA PRO A 79 19.33 -4.03 -4.02
C PRO A 79 17.88 -3.72 -4.40
N VAL A 80 17.07 -4.76 -4.34
CA VAL A 80 15.63 -4.75 -4.61
C VAL A 80 14.90 -4.01 -3.49
N ALA A 81 14.02 -3.04 -3.82
CA ALA A 81 13.23 -2.28 -2.85
C ALA A 81 11.90 -1.79 -3.45
N ASP A 82 10.90 -1.43 -2.63
CA ASP A 82 9.60 -0.94 -3.12
C ASP A 82 9.76 0.31 -4.02
N HIS A 83 10.64 1.22 -3.62
CA HIS A 83 10.93 2.44 -4.33
C HIS A 83 12.42 2.78 -4.27
N VAL A 84 12.89 3.60 -5.22
CA VAL A 84 14.27 4.11 -5.22
C VAL A 84 14.28 5.58 -5.63
N ALA A 85 14.79 6.46 -4.78
CA ALA A 85 15.13 7.84 -5.15
C ALA A 85 16.56 7.89 -5.65
N VAL A 86 16.86 8.73 -6.65
CA VAL A 86 18.18 8.74 -7.30
C VAL A 86 18.67 10.17 -7.43
N PHE A 87 19.91 10.40 -7.04
CA PHE A 87 20.64 11.63 -7.30
C PHE A 87 21.95 11.30 -8.00
N CYS A 88 21.97 11.56 -9.31
CA CYS A 88 23.05 11.11 -10.17
C CYS A 88 23.36 12.13 -11.28
N PRO A 89 24.00 13.26 -10.93
CA PRO A 89 24.44 14.27 -11.90
C PRO A 89 25.60 13.79 -12.79
N HIS A 90 26.50 12.96 -12.26
CA HIS A 90 27.69 12.46 -12.97
C HIS A 90 28.02 11.02 -12.57
N ALA A 91 28.75 10.28 -13.41
CA ALA A 91 29.16 8.89 -13.11
C ALA A 91 30.01 8.78 -11.83
N LYS A 92 30.80 9.80 -11.50
CA LYS A 92 31.58 9.88 -10.24
C LYS A 92 30.74 10.24 -9.01
N PHE A 93 29.51 10.69 -9.20
CA PHE A 93 28.61 11.11 -8.13
C PHE A 93 27.20 10.60 -8.42
N CYS A 94 26.98 9.33 -8.09
CA CYS A 94 25.70 8.67 -8.26
C CYS A 94 25.28 7.99 -6.97
N TRP A 95 24.13 8.40 -6.45
CA TRP A 95 23.55 7.86 -5.22
C TRP A 95 22.13 7.40 -5.49
N ALA A 96 21.79 6.24 -4.95
CA ALA A 96 20.45 5.70 -4.99
C ALA A 96 19.99 5.36 -3.57
N PHE A 97 18.80 5.82 -3.22
CA PHE A 97 18.19 5.67 -1.91
C PHE A 97 16.98 4.75 -2.08
N PRO A 98 17.14 3.43 -1.94
CA PRO A 98 15.99 2.54 -1.88
C PRO A 98 15.18 2.89 -0.64
N TYR A 99 13.86 2.88 -0.71
CA TYR A 99 12.98 3.11 0.42
C TYR A 99 11.69 2.31 0.26
N GLY A 100 11.06 1.97 1.37
CA GLY A 100 9.78 1.28 1.41
C GLY A 100 8.86 1.87 2.47
N TYR A 101 7.63 1.39 2.50
CA TYR A 101 6.61 1.90 3.43
C TYR A 101 7.01 1.76 4.92
N LEU A 102 7.82 0.76 5.23
CA LEU A 102 8.28 0.45 6.60
C LEU A 102 9.70 0.97 6.91
N THR A 103 10.39 1.57 5.94
CA THR A 103 11.80 1.98 6.05
C THR A 103 12.00 3.42 5.56
N PRO A 104 11.61 4.42 6.38
CA PRO A 104 11.72 5.84 6.00
C PRO A 104 13.16 6.39 6.04
N ILE A 105 14.07 5.71 6.74
CA ILE A 105 15.49 6.11 6.85
C ILE A 105 16.31 5.00 6.19
N VAL A 106 16.92 5.30 5.06
CA VAL A 106 17.72 4.31 4.32
C VAL A 106 19.08 4.89 3.98
N SER A 107 20.12 4.11 4.26
CA SER A 107 21.47 4.41 3.82
C SER A 107 21.49 4.43 2.29
N GLY A 108 21.93 5.53 1.71
CA GLY A 108 22.12 5.63 0.27
C GLY A 108 23.18 4.62 -0.21
N TYR A 109 22.93 4.03 -1.36
CA TYR A 109 23.86 3.18 -2.10
C TYR A 109 24.65 4.08 -3.03
N LYS A 110 25.97 4.06 -2.86
CA LYS A 110 26.91 4.75 -3.74
C LYS A 110 27.11 3.89 -4.98
N LEU A 111 26.71 4.41 -6.13
CA LEU A 111 26.86 3.78 -7.44
C LEU A 111 27.84 4.60 -8.29
N ASP A 112 28.93 5.03 -7.67
CA ASP A 112 29.93 5.87 -8.31
C ASP A 112 30.97 5.04 -9.08
N ALA A 113 31.87 5.75 -9.78
CA ALA A 113 32.85 5.14 -10.67
C ALA A 113 33.72 4.05 -10.01
N ASP A 114 33.95 4.08 -8.70
CA ASP A 114 34.74 3.08 -8.00
C ASP A 114 33.95 1.78 -7.74
N ASN A 115 32.62 1.83 -7.79
CA ASN A 115 31.70 0.71 -7.57
C ASN A 115 31.00 0.24 -8.85
N ILE A 116 31.33 0.84 -10.00
CA ILE A 116 30.83 0.46 -11.31
C ILE A 116 31.83 -0.51 -11.94
N ASP A 117 31.34 -1.68 -12.38
CA ASP A 117 32.12 -2.64 -13.15
C ASP A 117 32.18 -2.17 -14.61
N TRP A 118 33.15 -1.31 -14.92
CA TRP A 118 33.35 -0.73 -16.25
C TRP A 118 33.75 -1.77 -17.30
N ASP A 119 34.36 -2.87 -16.87
CA ASP A 119 34.84 -3.95 -17.74
C ASP A 119 33.81 -5.07 -17.90
N ALA A 120 32.58 -4.88 -17.39
CA ALA A 120 31.50 -5.84 -17.51
C ALA A 120 31.18 -6.12 -18.99
N GLN A 121 31.48 -7.35 -19.42
CA GLN A 121 31.17 -7.82 -20.77
C GLN A 121 29.79 -8.47 -20.82
N SER A 122 29.09 -8.28 -21.94
CA SER A 122 27.83 -8.97 -22.18
C SER A 122 28.06 -10.48 -22.25
N LYS A 123 27.43 -11.23 -21.35
CA LYS A 123 27.44 -12.71 -21.41
C LYS A 123 26.44 -13.26 -22.44
N ASN A 124 25.55 -12.42 -22.99
CA ASN A 124 24.50 -12.84 -23.93
C ASN A 124 24.22 -11.77 -25.00
N ASP A 125 24.37 -12.13 -26.27
CA ASP A 125 24.09 -11.23 -27.41
C ASP A 125 22.60 -10.91 -27.57
N SER A 126 21.69 -11.74 -27.05
CA SER A 126 20.25 -11.58 -27.21
C SER A 126 19.70 -10.31 -26.53
N GLY A 127 20.23 -9.95 -25.36
CA GLY A 127 19.79 -8.77 -24.60
C GLY A 127 20.18 -7.44 -25.25
N ARG A 128 21.23 -7.44 -26.08
CA ARG A 128 21.74 -6.24 -26.76
C ARG A 128 20.74 -5.71 -27.79
N GLY A 129 20.19 -6.59 -28.63
CA GLY A 129 19.21 -6.20 -29.65
C GLY A 129 17.90 -5.67 -29.06
N ASN A 130 17.52 -6.14 -27.87
CA ASN A 130 16.36 -5.60 -27.15
C ASN A 130 16.67 -4.19 -26.64
N PHE A 131 17.80 -4.00 -25.97
CA PHE A 131 18.22 -2.69 -25.45
C PHE A 131 18.43 -1.63 -26.54
N GLU A 132 19.02 -1.98 -27.68
CA GLU A 132 19.14 -1.05 -28.81
C GLU A 132 17.75 -0.58 -29.31
N ARG A 133 16.78 -1.49 -29.40
CA ARG A 133 15.37 -1.16 -29.74
C ARG A 133 14.69 -0.26 -28.70
N TYR A 134 15.03 -0.40 -27.43
CA TYR A 134 14.53 0.48 -26.38
C TYR A 134 15.07 1.90 -26.49
N LEU A 135 16.36 2.05 -26.81
CA LEU A 135 16.97 3.36 -27.00
C LEU A 135 16.47 4.08 -28.25
N SER A 136 16.04 3.35 -29.29
CA SER A 136 15.45 3.96 -30.49
C SER A 136 14.07 4.59 -30.26
N GLY A 137 13.46 4.42 -29.09
CA GLY A 137 12.28 5.18 -28.67
C GLY A 137 10.99 4.88 -29.44
N ASP A 138 10.89 3.72 -30.08
CA ASP A 138 9.63 3.29 -30.69
C ASP A 138 8.64 2.92 -29.56
N GLU A 139 7.65 3.79 -29.33
CA GLU A 139 6.72 3.76 -28.21
C GLU A 139 5.93 2.45 -28.12
N LYS A 140 5.76 1.76 -29.26
CA LYS A 140 5.16 0.43 -29.33
C LYS A 140 6.07 -0.64 -28.71
N THR A 141 7.38 -0.50 -28.87
CA THR A 141 8.40 -1.45 -28.41
C THR A 141 8.75 -1.26 -26.93
N LEU A 142 8.52 -0.07 -26.37
CA LEU A 142 8.61 0.19 -24.93
C LEU A 142 7.62 -0.65 -24.10
N ARG A 143 6.50 -1.10 -24.71
CA ARG A 143 5.54 -2.03 -24.08
C ARG A 143 5.95 -3.51 -24.18
N ASP A 144 6.81 -3.84 -25.14
CA ASP A 144 7.23 -5.21 -25.47
C ASP A 144 8.71 -5.45 -25.09
N TYR A 145 9.22 -4.72 -24.11
CA TYR A 145 10.59 -4.92 -23.63
C TYR A 145 10.70 -6.26 -22.89
N ASP A 146 10.87 -7.36 -23.63
CA ASP A 146 11.29 -8.66 -23.10
C ASP A 146 12.74 -8.49 -22.63
N LEU A 147 12.89 -8.12 -21.35
CA LEU A 147 14.10 -8.42 -20.62
C LEU A 147 14.23 -9.95 -20.68
N ASP A 148 15.28 -10.45 -21.33
CA ASP A 148 15.59 -11.87 -21.48
C ASP A 148 15.81 -12.55 -20.11
N TYR A 149 14.74 -12.68 -19.34
CA TYR A 149 14.75 -13.36 -18.05
C TYR A 149 14.76 -14.86 -18.36
N PRO A 150 15.76 -15.61 -17.88
CA PRO A 150 15.84 -17.06 -18.11
C PRO A 150 14.61 -17.81 -17.62
N GLU A 151 13.86 -17.23 -16.68
CA GLU A 151 12.58 -17.68 -16.13
C GLU A 151 11.43 -17.73 -17.16
N PHE A 152 11.49 -16.90 -18.21
CA PHE A 152 10.47 -16.82 -19.28
C PHE A 152 10.93 -17.43 -20.60
N ILE A 153 12.23 -17.69 -20.78
CA ILE A 153 12.80 -18.15 -22.06
C ILE A 153 12.72 -19.68 -22.23
N LYS A 154 12.65 -20.46 -21.14
CA LYS A 154 12.81 -21.92 -21.26
C LYS A 154 11.64 -22.78 -20.82
N THR A 155 10.70 -22.26 -20.06
CA THR A 155 9.51 -23.00 -19.64
C THR A 155 8.34 -22.04 -19.46
N TYR A 156 7.19 -22.37 -20.04
CA TYR A 156 5.92 -21.66 -19.83
C TYR A 156 5.50 -21.54 -18.35
N SER A 157 6.25 -22.15 -17.42
CA SER A 157 6.07 -22.06 -15.98
C SER A 157 6.13 -20.62 -15.44
N GLY A 158 7.02 -19.76 -15.95
CA GLY A 158 7.09 -18.36 -15.50
C GLY A 158 5.82 -17.56 -15.85
N PHE A 159 5.18 -17.88 -16.97
CA PHE A 159 3.90 -17.29 -17.34
C PHE A 159 2.75 -17.81 -16.47
N GLU A 160 2.77 -19.10 -16.10
CA GLU A 160 1.80 -19.64 -15.14
C GLU A 160 1.97 -19.06 -13.74
N GLU A 161 3.20 -18.85 -13.28
CA GLU A 161 3.50 -18.23 -11.98
C GLU A 161 3.07 -16.77 -11.94
N VAL A 162 3.36 -15.96 -12.96
CA VAL A 162 2.85 -14.57 -13.06
C VAL A 162 1.32 -14.54 -13.17
N LYS A 163 0.73 -15.48 -13.92
CA LYS A 163 -0.74 -15.60 -14.02
C LYS A 163 -1.35 -15.98 -12.67
N MET A 164 -0.76 -16.91 -11.93
CA MET A 164 -1.19 -17.27 -10.58
C MET A 164 -0.98 -16.11 -9.61
N ALA A 165 0.15 -15.41 -9.67
CA ALA A 165 0.40 -14.21 -8.87
C ALA A 165 -0.61 -13.10 -9.17
N SER A 166 -1.01 -12.91 -10.43
CA SER A 166 -2.03 -11.93 -10.82
C SER A 166 -3.44 -12.28 -10.32
N ILE A 167 -3.72 -13.56 -10.06
CA ILE A 167 -4.99 -14.03 -9.46
C ILE A 167 -4.90 -13.98 -7.93
N ILE A 168 -3.78 -14.40 -7.36
CA ILE A 168 -3.54 -14.49 -5.93
C ILE A 168 -3.35 -13.10 -5.32
N SER A 169 -2.72 -12.15 -6.02
CA SER A 169 -2.44 -10.81 -5.50
C SER A 169 -3.71 -10.01 -5.18
N PRO A 170 -4.74 -9.94 -6.07
CA PRO A 170 -6.03 -9.35 -5.71
C PRO A 170 -6.70 -10.07 -4.53
N ILE A 171 -6.60 -11.40 -4.45
CA ILE A 171 -7.16 -12.17 -3.34
C ILE A 171 -6.44 -11.82 -2.03
N MET A 172 -5.11 -11.73 -2.05
CA MET A 172 -4.28 -11.37 -0.90
C MET A 172 -4.54 -9.94 -0.46
N ILE A 173 -4.69 -8.98 -1.39
CA ILE A 173 -5.05 -7.60 -1.07
C ILE A 173 -6.45 -7.54 -0.44
N VAL A 174 -7.42 -8.25 -1.02
CA VAL A 174 -8.77 -8.35 -0.44
C VAL A 174 -8.71 -9.00 0.95
N PHE A 175 -7.88 -10.03 1.14
CA PHE A 175 -7.72 -10.74 2.41
C PHE A 175 -7.05 -9.85 3.47
N ASP A 176 -5.98 -9.15 3.13
CA ASP A 176 -5.25 -8.26 4.04
C ASP A 176 -6.11 -7.05 4.43
N GLN A 177 -6.75 -6.41 3.45
CA GLN A 177 -7.72 -5.35 3.73
C GLN A 177 -8.92 -5.87 4.52
N PHE A 178 -9.38 -7.11 4.28
CA PHE A 178 -10.47 -7.71 5.04
C PHE A 178 -10.18 -7.78 6.54
N PHE A 179 -8.97 -8.18 6.97
CA PHE A 179 -8.63 -8.21 8.39
C PHE A 179 -8.57 -6.81 9.01
N ILE A 180 -8.02 -5.85 8.29
CA ILE A 180 -7.96 -4.45 8.75
C ILE A 180 -9.38 -3.90 8.91
N LEU A 181 -10.24 -4.12 7.92
CA LEU A 181 -11.63 -3.69 7.95
C LEU A 181 -12.43 -4.42 9.01
N LEU A 182 -12.20 -5.72 9.21
CA LEU A 182 -12.79 -6.52 10.28
C LEU A 182 -12.36 -5.98 11.64
N GLY A 183 -11.08 -5.65 11.81
CA GLY A 183 -10.54 -5.03 13.02
C GLY A 183 -11.20 -3.69 13.30
N LEU A 184 -11.29 -2.81 12.29
CA LEU A 184 -12.00 -1.52 12.40
C LEU A 184 -13.48 -1.72 12.71
N LEU A 185 -14.14 -2.70 12.10
CA LEU A 185 -15.52 -3.05 12.39
C LEU A 185 -15.69 -3.48 13.85
N VAL A 186 -14.84 -4.38 14.36
CA VAL A 186 -14.85 -4.79 15.77
C VAL A 186 -14.65 -3.58 16.68
N LEU A 187 -13.71 -2.70 16.36
CA LEU A 187 -13.49 -1.45 17.09
C LEU A 187 -14.73 -0.53 17.05
N THR A 188 -15.52 -0.49 15.98
CA THR A 188 -16.78 0.27 15.98
C THR A 188 -17.86 -0.29 16.92
N PHE A 189 -17.79 -1.58 17.29
CA PHE A 189 -18.73 -2.19 18.24
C PHE A 189 -18.35 -1.96 19.70
N VAL A 190 -17.08 -1.69 20.01
CA VAL A 190 -16.62 -1.46 21.39
C VAL A 190 -17.34 -0.30 22.09
N PRO A 191 -17.56 0.88 21.48
CA PRO A 191 -18.35 1.96 22.10
C PRO A 191 -19.76 1.51 22.49
N TYR A 192 -20.38 0.61 21.72
CA TYR A 192 -21.70 0.09 22.04
C TYR A 192 -21.66 -0.82 23.27
N LEU A 193 -20.65 -1.70 23.34
CA LEU A 193 -20.43 -2.57 24.50
C LEU A 193 -20.16 -1.73 25.76
N LEU A 194 -19.29 -0.72 25.66
CA LEU A 194 -18.99 0.22 26.74
C LEU A 194 -20.23 1.00 27.15
N TYR A 195 -21.01 1.51 26.19
CA TYR A 195 -22.26 2.20 26.49
C TYR A 195 -23.23 1.31 27.27
N TRP A 196 -23.41 0.07 26.82
CA TRP A 196 -24.30 -0.89 27.47
C TRP A 196 -23.79 -1.29 28.87
N LEU A 197 -22.48 -1.46 29.04
CA LEU A 197 -21.86 -1.77 30.32
C LEU A 197 -21.98 -0.63 31.33
N PHE A 198 -21.72 0.62 30.94
CA PHE A 198 -21.63 1.72 31.93
C PHE A 198 -22.89 2.59 32.03
N PHE A 199 -23.68 2.69 30.96
CA PHE A 199 -24.78 3.66 30.86
C PHE A 199 -26.16 3.01 30.74
N SER A 200 -26.25 1.68 30.80
CA SER A 200 -27.53 0.98 30.82
C SER A 200 -28.30 1.27 32.11
N LYS A 201 -29.61 1.58 31.98
CA LYS A 201 -30.51 2.00 33.07
C LYS A 201 -30.68 0.95 34.20
N ARG A 202 -30.13 -0.27 34.05
CA ARG A 202 -30.44 -1.45 34.89
C ARG A 202 -29.46 -1.78 36.03
N TRP A 203 -28.33 -1.09 36.17
CA TRP A 203 -27.25 -1.59 37.03
C TRP A 203 -27.54 -1.55 38.53
N THR A 204 -28.14 -0.48 39.05
CA THR A 204 -28.28 -0.32 40.51
C THR A 204 -29.29 0.79 40.86
N GLN A 205 -30.04 0.61 41.96
CA GLN A 205 -30.89 1.66 42.55
C GLN A 205 -30.11 2.61 43.48
N ASN A 206 -28.90 2.25 43.90
CA ASN A 206 -28.05 3.10 44.75
C ASN A 206 -27.50 4.27 43.92
N LYS A 207 -27.87 5.50 44.31
CA LYS A 207 -27.50 6.75 43.62
C LYS A 207 -25.98 6.99 43.59
N VAL A 208 -25.27 6.69 44.68
CA VAL A 208 -23.82 6.92 44.79
C VAL A 208 -23.08 5.97 43.86
N LEU A 209 -23.43 4.67 43.91
CA LEU A 209 -22.83 3.67 43.03
C LEU A 209 -23.11 3.98 41.56
N LYS A 210 -24.34 4.41 41.23
CA LYS A 210 -24.71 4.83 39.87
C LYS A 210 -23.87 6.01 39.38
N TYR A 211 -23.63 7.00 40.24
CA TYR A 211 -22.77 8.15 39.89
C TYR A 211 -21.31 7.72 39.69
N GLY A 212 -20.78 6.85 40.54
CA GLY A 212 -19.43 6.29 40.40
C GLY A 212 -19.23 5.52 39.09
N ILE A 213 -20.17 4.63 38.74
CA ILE A 213 -20.16 3.87 37.47
C ILE A 213 -20.21 4.82 36.27
N PHE A 214 -21.04 5.87 36.34
CA PHE A 214 -21.16 6.86 35.27
C PHE A 214 -19.85 7.63 35.05
N LEU A 215 -19.19 8.07 36.13
CA LEU A 215 -17.97 8.88 36.06
C LEU A 215 -16.80 8.03 35.52
N PHE A 216 -16.63 6.83 36.06
CA PHE A 216 -15.62 5.88 35.59
C PHE A 216 -15.86 5.46 34.14
N GLY A 217 -17.11 5.13 33.79
CA GLY A 217 -17.50 4.77 32.42
C GLY A 217 -17.27 5.90 31.42
N SER A 218 -17.49 7.16 31.83
CA SER A 218 -17.22 8.33 30.98
C SER A 218 -15.73 8.49 30.69
N CYS A 219 -14.85 8.28 31.68
CA CYS A 219 -13.40 8.30 31.48
C CYS A 219 -12.94 7.19 30.51
N ILE A 220 -13.43 5.96 30.68
CA ILE A 220 -13.11 4.85 29.77
C ILE A 220 -13.59 5.17 28.34
N PHE A 221 -14.81 5.69 28.20
CA PHE A 221 -15.37 6.02 26.90
C PHE A 221 -14.55 7.10 26.17
N LEU A 222 -14.15 8.16 26.88
CA LEU A 222 -13.28 9.20 26.31
C LEU A 222 -11.90 8.66 25.92
N GLY A 223 -11.28 7.83 26.76
CA GLY A 223 -10.01 7.16 26.46
C GLY A 223 -10.12 6.28 25.20
N TYR A 224 -11.21 5.53 25.08
CA TYR A 224 -11.49 4.72 23.89
C TYR A 224 -11.66 5.58 22.63
N CYS A 225 -12.40 6.70 22.71
CA CYS A 225 -12.54 7.62 21.57
C CYS A 225 -11.19 8.16 21.10
N GLY A 226 -10.30 8.53 22.04
CA GLY A 226 -8.94 8.96 21.71
C GLY A 226 -8.11 7.86 21.04
N PHE A 227 -8.12 6.65 21.61
CA PHE A 227 -7.45 5.48 21.03
C PHE A 227 -7.98 5.16 19.63
N TYR A 228 -9.29 5.13 19.44
CA TYR A 228 -9.93 4.83 18.16
C TYR A 228 -9.56 5.87 17.09
N PHE A 229 -9.52 7.14 17.45
CA PHE A 229 -9.07 8.21 16.55
C PHE A 229 -7.60 8.03 16.15
N LEU A 230 -6.72 7.73 17.11
CA LEU A 230 -5.30 7.46 16.83
C LEU A 230 -5.12 6.24 15.93
N ALA A 231 -5.87 5.16 16.18
CA ALA A 231 -5.86 3.95 15.36
C ALA A 231 -6.26 4.28 13.91
N LEU A 232 -7.32 5.07 13.70
CA LEU A 232 -7.73 5.51 12.36
C LEU A 232 -6.66 6.34 11.65
N LEU A 233 -5.94 7.21 12.38
CA LEU A 233 -4.82 7.98 11.81
C LEU A 233 -3.66 7.07 11.41
N VAL A 234 -3.27 6.14 12.27
CA VAL A 234 -2.19 5.19 12.00
C VAL A 234 -2.55 4.30 10.81
N PHE A 235 -3.72 3.66 10.82
CA PHE A 235 -4.17 2.82 9.72
C PHE A 235 -4.35 3.60 8.41
N GLY A 236 -4.90 4.81 8.51
CA GLY A 236 -5.05 5.71 7.37
C GLY A 236 -3.71 6.08 6.75
N TYR A 237 -2.71 6.40 7.56
CA TYR A 237 -1.36 6.73 7.11
C TYR A 237 -0.66 5.51 6.49
N THR A 238 -0.73 4.34 7.14
CA THR A 238 -0.07 3.12 6.64
C THR A 238 -0.66 2.61 5.34
N LEU A 239 -1.96 2.80 5.12
CA LEU A 239 -2.69 2.26 3.96
C LEU A 239 -2.91 3.29 2.86
N SER A 240 -2.28 4.47 2.95
CA SER A 240 -2.41 5.57 1.99
C SER A 240 -3.87 5.99 1.67
N THR A 241 -4.82 5.65 2.55
CA THR A 241 -6.25 5.90 2.41
C THR A 241 -6.84 6.62 3.64
N PRO A 242 -6.17 7.64 4.20
CA PRO A 242 -6.58 8.26 5.47
C PRO A 242 -7.96 8.93 5.36
N ILE A 243 -8.26 9.49 4.20
CA ILE A 243 -9.53 10.18 3.92
C ILE A 243 -10.71 9.20 3.96
N PHE A 244 -10.52 7.98 3.45
CA PHE A 244 -11.58 6.98 3.39
C PHE A 244 -11.94 6.45 4.78
N TYR A 245 -10.94 6.09 5.59
CA TYR A 245 -11.17 5.63 6.96
C TYR A 245 -11.76 6.72 7.85
N LEU A 246 -11.33 7.98 7.67
CA LEU A 246 -11.91 9.12 8.36
C LEU A 246 -13.39 9.32 7.98
N LEU A 247 -13.74 9.27 6.69
CA LEU A 247 -15.12 9.35 6.22
C LEU A 247 -15.98 8.22 6.75
N ALA A 248 -15.49 6.97 6.68
CA ALA A 248 -16.20 5.81 7.22
C ALA A 248 -16.45 5.94 8.73
N ALA A 249 -15.47 6.45 9.48
CA ALA A 249 -15.60 6.70 10.90
C ALA A 249 -16.61 7.82 11.22
N ILE A 250 -16.58 8.93 10.47
CA ILE A 250 -17.53 10.05 10.62
C ILE A 250 -18.96 9.58 10.31
N ILE A 251 -19.15 8.86 9.21
CA ILE A 251 -20.46 8.33 8.81
C ILE A 251 -20.97 7.35 9.88
N SER A 252 -20.12 6.42 10.32
CA SER A 252 -20.48 5.46 11.37
C SER A 252 -20.84 6.17 12.68
N GLY A 253 -20.03 7.14 13.11
CA GLY A 253 -20.28 7.96 14.29
C GLY A 253 -21.58 8.76 14.20
N ALA A 254 -21.84 9.40 13.05
CA ALA A 254 -23.06 10.18 12.81
C ALA A 254 -24.33 9.30 12.81
N VAL A 255 -24.27 8.14 12.14
CA VAL A 255 -25.39 7.17 12.11
C VAL A 255 -25.68 6.65 13.51
N LEU A 256 -24.64 6.27 14.26
CA LEU A 256 -24.79 5.81 15.64
C LEU A 256 -25.34 6.90 16.55
N GLY A 257 -24.81 8.12 16.47
CA GLY A 257 -25.29 9.28 17.24
C GLY A 257 -26.76 9.60 16.97
N ALA A 258 -27.19 9.54 15.70
CA ALA A 258 -28.59 9.76 15.32
C ALA A 258 -29.54 8.69 15.88
N LEU A 259 -29.11 7.42 15.90
CA LEU A 259 -29.87 6.31 16.50
C LEU A 259 -30.05 6.49 18.01
N PHE A 260 -29.00 6.97 18.70
CA PHE A 260 -29.06 7.27 20.13
C PHE A 260 -30.01 8.41 20.46
N SER A 261 -29.91 9.53 19.73
CA SER A 261 -30.78 10.70 19.92
C SER A 261 -32.27 10.38 19.73
N LYS A 262 -32.60 9.52 18.75
CA LYS A 262 -33.99 9.06 18.56
C LYS A 262 -34.48 8.16 19.70
N LYS A 263 -33.62 7.33 20.28
CA LYS A 263 -34.00 6.40 21.35
C LYS A 263 -34.21 7.12 22.68
N THR A 264 -33.35 8.08 23.02
CA THR A 264 -33.52 8.92 24.23
C THR A 264 -34.78 9.77 24.17
N LYS A 265 -35.09 10.38 23.01
CA LYS A 265 -36.35 11.14 22.83
C LYS A 265 -37.60 10.27 23.00
N ARG A 266 -37.59 9.03 22.51
CA ARG A 266 -38.72 8.10 22.70
C ARG A 266 -38.88 7.64 24.14
N SER A 267 -37.78 7.44 24.87
CA SER A 267 -37.86 7.06 26.29
C SER A 267 -38.33 8.19 27.20
N ALA A 268 -38.10 9.45 26.81
CA ALA A 268 -38.57 10.64 27.54
C ALA A 268 -40.04 11.01 27.25
N LEU A 269 -40.67 10.43 26.23
CA LEU A 269 -42.08 10.66 25.85
C LEU A 269 -43.03 9.57 26.41
N VAL A 270 -42.49 8.55 27.06
CA VAL A 270 -43.24 7.38 27.58
C VAL A 270 -43.14 7.31 29.13
N GLU A 271 -42.37 8.21 29.74
CA GLU A 271 -42.41 8.52 31.18
C GLU A 271 -43.22 9.80 31.38
#